data_AF-A0A2W4SB36-F1
#
_entry.id   AF-A0A2W4SB36-F1
#
_cell.length_a   1.000
_cell.length_b   1.000
_cell.length_c   1.000
_cell.angle_alpha   90.00
_cell.angle_beta   90.00
_cell.angle_gamma   90.00
#
_symmetry.space_group_name_H-M   'P 1'
#
loop_
_entity.id
_entity.type
_entity.pdbx_description
1 polymer ?
#
loop_
_entity_poly.entity_id
_entity_poly.type
_entity_poly.pdbx_seq_one_letter_code
_entity_poly.pdbx_strand_id
1 'polypeptide(L)'
;MGWARRPASDMPEMVQRTLRDARGRTWIGSVSSGTDRGGEEHAEVIFVCQDQPGELKRVSRLDVPPAQADDAWRAMDDAGLQEVFRRSEPA
;
A
#
# COMPACT_ATOMS: atom_id res chain seq x y z
N MET A 1 -33.41 -1.10 -10.16
CA MET A 1 -32.35 -0.50 -9.33
C MET A 1 -31.42 -1.61 -8.86
N GLY A 2 -30.36 -1.92 -9.59
CA GLY A 2 -29.45 -3.01 -9.24
C GLY A 2 -28.07 -2.70 -9.76
N TRP A 3 -27.34 -1.83 -9.05
CA TRP A 3 -25.92 -1.67 -9.29
C TRP A 3 -25.24 -2.96 -8.81
N ALA A 4 -24.95 -3.87 -9.74
CA ALA A 4 -24.10 -5.00 -9.48
C ALA A 4 -22.76 -4.46 -8.97
N ARG A 5 -22.40 -4.78 -7.72
CA ARG A 5 -21.05 -4.58 -7.20
C ARG A 5 -20.09 -5.20 -8.21
N ARG A 6 -19.23 -4.38 -8.80
CA ARG A 6 -18.14 -4.84 -9.68
C ARG A 6 -17.45 -6.02 -8.99
N PRO A 7 -17.19 -7.13 -9.69
CA PRO A 7 -16.42 -8.23 -9.11
C PRO A 7 -15.10 -7.63 -8.61
N ALA A 8 -14.75 -7.94 -7.36
CA ALA A 8 -13.44 -7.62 -6.81
C ALA A 8 -12.42 -8.05 -7.87
N SER A 9 -11.67 -7.05 -8.36
CA SER A 9 -10.65 -7.24 -9.38
C SER A 9 -9.83 -8.47 -9.00
N ASP A 10 -9.60 -9.34 -9.97
CA ASP A 10 -8.67 -10.48 -9.95
C ASP A 10 -7.23 -9.96 -9.83
N MET A 11 -7.01 -9.12 -8.82
CA MET A 11 -5.71 -8.71 -8.36
C MET A 11 -5.19 -9.94 -7.61
N PRO A 12 -3.96 -10.42 -7.90
CA PRO A 12 -3.33 -11.43 -7.06
C PRO A 12 -3.50 -10.99 -5.60
N GLU A 13 -3.74 -11.91 -4.67
CA GLU A 13 -3.88 -11.61 -3.23
C GLU A 13 -2.62 -10.85 -2.75
N MET A 14 -2.60 -9.54 -2.98
CA MET A 14 -1.53 -8.65 -2.57
C MET A 14 -1.56 -8.70 -1.08
N VAL A 15 -0.42 -9.02 -0.46
CA VAL A 15 -0.36 -9.12 0.99
C VAL A 15 -0.73 -7.77 1.58
N GLN A 16 -1.90 -7.73 2.20
CA GLN A 16 -2.39 -6.54 2.87
C GLN A 16 -1.92 -6.58 4.31
N ARG A 17 -1.43 -5.44 4.80
CA ARG A 17 -1.06 -5.28 6.20
C ARG A 17 -1.79 -4.11 6.80
N THR A 18 -2.20 -4.28 8.05
CA THR A 18 -2.93 -3.24 8.79
C THR A 18 -2.00 -2.59 9.80
N LEU A 19 -2.06 -1.26 9.89
CA LEU A 19 -1.39 -0.49 10.94
C LEU A 19 -2.33 0.57 11.50
N ARG A 20 -2.04 1.04 12.71
CA ARG A 20 -2.75 2.14 13.35
C ARG A 20 -1.83 3.33 13.50
N ASP A 21 -2.29 4.51 13.06
CA ASP A 21 -1.51 5.74 13.19
C ASP A 21 -1.64 6.37 14.60
N ALA A 22 -0.85 7.42 14.85
CA ALA A 22 -0.86 8.14 16.12
C ALA A 22 -2.20 8.83 16.45
N ARG A 23 -3.10 9.00 15.47
CA ARG A 23 -4.45 9.54 15.66
C ARG A 23 -5.49 8.44 15.88
N GLY A 24 -5.07 7.18 15.95
CA GLY A 24 -5.95 6.04 16.13
C GLY A 24 -6.65 5.57 14.85
N ARG A 25 -6.29 6.09 13.67
CA ARG A 25 -6.88 5.66 12.39
C ARG A 25 -6.22 4.38 11.90
N THR A 26 -7.02 3.53 11.29
CA THR A 26 -6.63 2.24 10.72
C THR A 26 -6.28 2.42 9.25
N TRP A 27 -5.11 1.92 8.88
CA TRP A 27 -4.58 1.99 7.52
C TRP A 27 -4.29 0.59 7.01
N ILE A 28 -4.64 0.34 5.76
CA ILE A 28 -4.35 -0.89 5.04
C ILE A 28 -3.28 -0.57 4.00
N GLY A 29 -2.09 -1.12 4.18
CA GLY A 29 -0.99 -1.05 3.22
C GLY A 29 -1.01 -2.25 2.28
N SER A 30 -0.86 -1.99 0.99
CA SER A 30 -0.65 -3.00 -0.05
C SER A 30 0.59 -2.64 -0.86
N VAL A 31 1.44 -3.63 -1.13
CA VAL A 31 2.59 -3.46 -2.03
C VAL A 31 2.14 -3.50 -3.48
N SER A 32 2.75 -2.68 -4.32
CA SER A 32 2.53 -2.57 -5.76
C SER A 32 3.84 -2.21 -6.46
N SER A 33 3.88 -2.33 -7.78
CA SER A 33 4.94 -1.80 -8.62
C SER A 33 4.45 -0.55 -9.35
N GLY A 34 5.20 0.54 -9.22
CA GLY A 34 5.00 1.79 -9.97
C GLY A 34 5.99 1.90 -11.13
N THR A 35 5.73 2.82 -12.06
CA THR A 35 6.63 3.10 -13.20
C THR A 35 6.91 4.59 -13.27
N ASP A 36 8.19 4.95 -13.26
CA ASP A 36 8.65 6.32 -13.43
C ASP A 36 8.50 6.77 -14.90
N ARG A 37 8.52 8.09 -15.15
CA ARG A 37 8.39 8.65 -16.51
C ARG A 37 9.45 8.16 -17.51
N GLY A 38 10.57 7.63 -17.01
CA GLY A 38 11.65 7.02 -17.80
C GLY A 38 11.44 5.54 -18.15
N GLY A 39 10.36 4.91 -17.68
CA GLY A 39 10.09 3.48 -17.85
C GLY A 39 10.78 2.59 -16.79
N GLU A 40 11.45 3.19 -15.82
CA GLU A 40 12.05 2.47 -14.69
C GLU A 40 10.95 2.03 -13.72
N GLU A 41 10.91 0.73 -13.43
CA GLU A 41 9.98 0.16 -12.45
C GLU A 41 10.52 0.33 -11.02
N HIS A 42 9.61 0.60 -10.09
CA HIS A 42 9.96 0.69 -8.66
C HIS A 42 8.90 0.03 -7.78
N ALA A 43 9.33 -0.43 -6.62
CA ALA A 43 8.43 -0.94 -5.59
C ALA A 43 7.80 0.23 -4.83
N GLU A 44 6.49 0.18 -4.61
CA GLU A 44 5.76 1.14 -3.81
C GLU A 44 4.75 0.45 -2.90
N VAL A 45 4.36 1.15 -1.84
CA VAL A 45 3.29 0.73 -0.93
C VAL A 45 2.23 1.80 -0.93
N ILE A 46 0.99 1.37 -1.14
CA ILE A 46 -0.19 2.21 -1.10
C ILE A 46 -0.91 1.93 0.21
N PHE A 47 -1.03 2.95 1.04
CA PHE A 47 -1.81 2.94 2.26
C PHE A 47 -3.17 3.59 2.02
N VAL A 48 -4.24 2.87 2.34
CA VAL A 48 -5.61 3.36 2.30
C VAL A 48 -6.16 3.45 3.72
N CYS A 49 -6.68 4.61 4.10
CA CYS A 49 -7.33 4.78 5.40
C CYS A 49 -8.65 4.01 5.41
N GLN A 50 -8.78 2.98 6.26
CA GLN A 50 -10.00 2.17 6.34
C GLN A 50 -11.17 2.95 6.95
N ASP A 51 -10.88 3.90 7.85
CA ASP A 51 -11.91 4.74 8.48
C ASP A 51 -12.47 5.80 7.52
N GLN A 52 -11.73 6.15 6.46
CA GLN A 52 -12.16 7.09 5.41
C GLN A 52 -11.70 6.59 4.02
N PRO A 53 -12.24 5.46 3.53
CA PRO A 53 -11.69 4.71 2.40
C PRO A 53 -11.85 5.39 1.03
N GLY A 54 -12.44 6.59 0.98
CA GLY A 54 -12.57 7.40 -0.24
C GLY A 54 -11.68 8.64 -0.30
N GLU A 55 -11.09 9.08 0.81
CA GLU A 55 -10.46 10.43 0.89
C GLU A 55 -8.97 10.40 1.21
N LEU A 56 -8.47 9.34 1.85
CA LEU A 56 -7.10 9.34 2.36
C LEU A 56 -6.31 8.14 1.85
N LYS A 57 -5.50 8.42 0.82
CA LYS A 57 -4.46 7.52 0.32
C LYS A 57 -3.09 8.13 0.56
N ARG A 58 -2.13 7.28 0.88
CA ARG A 58 -0.73 7.65 1.00
C ARG A 58 0.12 6.64 0.25
N VAL A 59 1.21 7.09 -0.35
CA VAL A 59 2.12 6.26 -1.12
C VAL A 59 3.53 6.39 -0.56
N SER A 60 4.28 5.30 -0.53
CA SER A 60 5.70 5.32 -0.17
C SER A 60 6.48 4.40 -1.09
N ARG A 61 7.62 4.86 -1.59
CA ARG A 61 8.54 4.02 -2.35
C ARG A 61 9.31 3.11 -1.40
N LEU A 62 9.49 1.86 -1.80
CA LEU A 62 10.39 0.94 -1.09
C LEU A 62 11.76 0.97 -1.77
N ASP A 63 12.82 1.01 -0.96
CA ASP A 63 14.21 0.90 -1.42
C ASP A 63 14.59 -0.57 -1.72
N VAL A 64 13.74 -1.28 -2.46
CA VAL A 64 13.96 -2.67 -2.91
C VAL A 64 13.54 -2.82 -4.37
N PRO A 65 14.11 -3.79 -5.12
CA PRO A 65 13.66 -4.08 -6.47
C PRO A 65 12.18 -4.52 -6.50
N PRO A 66 11.39 -4.17 -7.54
CA PRO A 66 9.99 -4.58 -7.67
C PRO A 66 9.77 -6.08 -7.49
N ALA A 67 10.67 -6.90 -8.05
CA ALA A 67 10.60 -8.36 -7.98
C ALA A 67 10.74 -8.93 -6.55
N GLN A 68 11.28 -8.15 -5.59
CA GLN A 68 11.46 -8.56 -4.19
C GLN A 68 10.46 -7.85 -3.25
N ALA A 69 9.60 -6.97 -3.79
CA ALA A 69 8.75 -6.12 -3.00
C ALA A 69 7.75 -6.91 -2.14
N ASP A 70 7.15 -7.97 -2.71
CA ASP A 70 6.24 -8.86 -1.99
C ASP A 70 6.90 -9.57 -0.81
N ASP A 71 8.06 -10.20 -1.03
CA ASP A 71 8.80 -10.89 0.03
C ASP A 71 9.30 -9.92 1.11
N ALA A 72 9.82 -8.76 0.71
CA ALA A 72 10.24 -7.72 1.64
C ALA A 72 9.06 -7.21 2.48
N TRP A 73 7.89 -6.98 1.86
CA TRP A 73 6.69 -6.53 2.54
C TRP A 73 6.13 -7.58 3.52
N ARG A 74 6.18 -8.86 3.14
CA ARG A 74 5.79 -10.00 3.99
C ARG A 74 6.70 -10.16 5.20
N ALA A 75 8.02 -10.03 5.00
CA ALA A 75 9.03 -10.24 6.03
C ALA A 75 9.25 -9.02 6.95
N MET A 76 8.75 -7.84 6.54
CA MET A 76 8.92 -6.59 7.30
C MET A 76 8.31 -6.72 8.71
N ASP A 77 8.97 -6.16 9.70
CA ASP A 77 8.43 -6.10 11.06
C ASP A 77 7.48 -4.89 11.21
N ASP A 78 6.78 -4.81 12.34
CA ASP A 78 5.83 -3.73 12.56
C ASP A 78 6.51 -2.36 12.71
N ALA A 79 7.76 -2.32 13.20
CA ALA A 79 8.52 -1.08 13.28
C ALA A 79 8.92 -0.57 11.88
N GLY A 80 9.36 -1.47 11.00
CA GLY A 80 9.62 -1.16 9.59
C GLY A 80 8.35 -0.67 8.88
N LEU A 81 7.21 -1.34 9.09
CA LEU A 81 5.92 -0.94 8.54
C LEU A 81 5.52 0.49 8.97
N GLN A 82 5.70 0.81 10.25
CA GLN A 82 5.43 2.16 10.77
C GLN A 82 6.36 3.21 10.17
N GLU A 83 7.63 2.87 9.92
CA GLU A 83 8.59 3.79 9.29
C GLU A 83 8.24 4.06 7.82
N VAL A 84 7.88 3.03 7.05
CA VAL A 84 7.39 3.20 5.67
C VAL A 84 6.14 4.08 5.66
N PHE A 85 5.20 3.84 6.57
CA PHE A 85 4.02 4.70 6.70
C PHE A 85 4.38 6.14 7.07
N ARG A 86 5.35 6.36 7.96
CA ARG A 86 5.78 7.70 8.37
C ARG A 86 6.38 8.48 7.20
N ARG A 87 7.12 7.81 6.32
CA ARG A 87 7.75 8.38 5.12
C ARG A 87 6.79 8.52 3.93
N SER A 88 5.61 7.90 4.00
CA SER A 88 4.62 8.01 2.93
C SER A 88 4.14 9.46 2.71
N GLU A 89 3.75 9.77 1.48
CA GLU A 89 3.22 11.06 1.08
C GLU A 89 1.76 10.92 0.64
N PRO A 90 0.90 11.94 0.80
CA PRO A 90 -0.44 11.92 0.21
C PRO A 90 -0.37 11.69 -1.30
N ALA A 91 -1.20 10.77 -1.80
CA ALA A 91 -1.30 10.45 -3.23
C ALA A 91 -2.22 11.42 -3.98
#